data_AF-A0A3M1REC3-F1
#
_entry.id   AF-A0A3M1REC3-F1
#
_cell.length_a   1.000
_cell.length_b   1.000
_cell.length_c   1.000
_cell.angle_alpha   90.00
_cell.angle_beta   90.00
_cell.angle_gamma   90.00
#
_symmetry.space_group_name_H-M   'P 1'
#
loop_
_entity.id
_entity.type
_entity.pdbx_description
1 polymer ?
#
loop_
_entity_poly.entity_id
_entity_poly.type
_entity_poly.pdbx_seq_one_letter_code
_entity_poly.pdbx_strand_id
1 'polypeptide(L)'
;LEASDEAGGKRVSVEKVPDGMLSETDLNAFDVVFLCDVPHFTPGEARQLRSHLRRGGGVVFFAGPNVTAEAYNRTLGPQGEDVLPGMVSRVIDATGKELAIASERHPIVDAFSGPASAGLLYTPIDKMIVLEPLVSDAVPVLVCNTGEPIVTAREVDGGRVVFVAVSADRSWSAWPLSPSFVPMIHEIVDYAAAGNSAARNVIAGAAISGAFEGTTLNRVTVTLPDGERRELSLYRDDDRSRWRLENVYTTGVVEVAVVQADGTMSATQTFSVNCPAEESDLECFDEEAIRRGLLSGVDFRYRTNATFNGAEIEPEVAAVQYLPAWLLWCALVVCGLEFWVAWRSGQGA
;
A
#
# COMPACT_ATOMS: atom_id res chain seq x y z
N LEU A 1 -17.01 20.68 -10.88
CA LEU A 1 -15.93 21.32 -11.65
C LEU A 1 -15.57 20.36 -12.77
N GLU A 2 -16.15 20.56 -13.94
CA GLU A 2 -15.75 19.84 -15.15
C GLU A 2 -14.51 20.54 -15.70
N ALA A 3 -13.34 19.95 -15.45
CA ALA A 3 -12.13 20.27 -16.19
C ALA A 3 -11.92 19.16 -17.22
N SER A 4 -12.28 19.47 -18.45
CA SER A 4 -11.92 18.70 -19.65
C SER A 4 -10.44 18.94 -19.95
N ASP A 5 -9.61 17.95 -19.67
CA ASP A 5 -8.21 17.89 -20.12
C ASP A 5 -8.08 16.70 -21.09
N GLU A 6 -8.08 16.99 -22.39
CA GLU A 6 -7.92 16.03 -23.48
C GLU A 6 -6.43 15.66 -23.61
N ALA A 7 -5.98 14.62 -22.89
CA ALA A 7 -4.83 13.72 -23.21
C ALA A 7 -4.35 12.88 -22.00
N GLY A 8 -5.09 12.82 -20.90
CA GLY A 8 -4.86 11.87 -19.81
C GLY A 8 -6.17 11.16 -19.49
N GLY A 9 -6.17 9.83 -19.48
CA GLY A 9 -7.36 9.08 -19.04
C GLY A 9 -7.87 9.64 -17.72
N LYS A 10 -9.18 9.90 -17.60
CA LYS A 10 -9.79 10.41 -16.37
C LYS A 10 -9.37 9.49 -15.22
N ARG A 11 -8.52 10.00 -14.31
CA ARG A 11 -8.02 9.23 -13.16
C ARG A 11 -9.13 8.86 -12.18
N VAL A 12 -10.25 9.59 -12.19
CA VAL A 12 -11.43 9.34 -11.36
C VAL A 12 -12.69 9.61 -12.20
N SER A 13 -13.65 8.68 -12.20
CA SER A 13 -15.00 8.86 -12.73
C SER A 13 -15.97 9.00 -11.57
N VAL A 14 -16.85 10.01 -11.62
CA VAL A 14 -17.80 10.30 -10.55
C VAL A 14 -19.22 10.21 -11.09
N GLU A 15 -20.05 9.42 -10.43
CA GLU A 15 -21.49 9.35 -10.66
C GLU A 15 -22.23 9.83 -9.41
N LYS A 16 -23.25 10.66 -9.59
CA LYS A 16 -24.09 11.15 -8.49
C LYS A 16 -25.42 10.42 -8.52
N VAL A 17 -25.69 9.70 -7.44
CA VAL A 17 -26.93 8.94 -7.26
C VAL A 17 -27.72 9.55 -6.09
N PRO A 18 -29.01 9.86 -6.25
CA PRO A 18 -29.90 10.19 -5.13
C PRO A 18 -30.02 9.03 -4.15
N ASP A 19 -30.18 9.31 -2.86
CA ASP A 19 -30.27 8.30 -1.80
C ASP A 19 -31.37 7.26 -2.05
N GLY A 20 -32.53 7.67 -2.56
CA GLY A 20 -33.64 6.76 -2.89
C GLY A 20 -33.39 5.78 -4.04
N MET A 21 -32.29 5.91 -4.79
CA MET A 21 -31.91 4.98 -5.87
C MET A 21 -30.76 4.06 -5.49
N LEU A 22 -30.27 4.10 -4.24
CA LEU A 22 -29.16 3.26 -3.78
C LEU A 22 -29.45 1.77 -4.01
N SER A 23 -30.67 1.34 -3.68
CA SER A 23 -31.13 -0.06 -3.85
C SER A 23 -31.15 -0.54 -5.31
N GLU A 24 -31.30 0.38 -6.29
CA GLU A 24 -31.35 0.06 -7.72
C GLU A 24 -29.98 0.19 -8.41
N THR A 25 -29.02 0.80 -7.71
CA THR A 25 -27.69 1.08 -8.26
C THR A 25 -26.78 -0.12 -8.05
N ASP A 26 -26.09 -0.55 -9.10
CA ASP A 26 -25.06 -1.58 -8.96
C ASP A 26 -23.78 -1.01 -8.33
N LEU A 27 -23.63 -1.19 -7.01
CA LEU A 27 -22.42 -0.78 -6.27
C LEU A 27 -21.16 -1.51 -6.74
N ASN A 28 -21.26 -2.51 -7.61
CA ASN A 28 -20.11 -3.27 -8.12
C ASN A 28 -19.35 -2.49 -9.19
N ALA A 29 -19.98 -1.51 -9.81
CA ALA A 29 -19.36 -0.64 -10.81
C ALA A 29 -18.42 0.42 -10.21
N PHE A 30 -18.39 0.56 -8.88
CA PHE A 30 -17.65 1.61 -8.17
C PHE A 30 -16.55 1.01 -7.29
N ASP A 31 -15.43 1.72 -7.15
CA ASP A 31 -14.36 1.38 -6.20
C ASP A 31 -14.62 1.95 -4.81
N VAL A 32 -15.22 3.14 -4.74
CA VAL A 32 -15.52 3.85 -3.48
C VAL A 32 -16.90 4.51 -3.58
N VAL A 33 -17.71 4.34 -2.53
CA VAL A 33 -19.05 4.93 -2.41
C VAL A 33 -19.03 6.00 -1.31
N PHE A 34 -19.42 7.23 -1.67
CA PHE A 34 -19.57 8.35 -0.73
C PHE A 34 -21.04 8.52 -0.34
N LEU A 35 -21.32 8.44 0.96
CA LEU A 35 -22.64 8.59 1.56
C LEU A 35 -22.65 9.91 2.34
N CYS A 36 -23.14 10.97 1.70
CA CYS A 36 -23.11 12.32 2.25
C CYS A 36 -24.49 12.72 2.79
N ASP A 37 -24.61 12.84 4.12
CA ASP A 37 -25.83 13.25 4.82
C ASP A 37 -27.07 12.40 4.46
N VAL A 38 -26.88 11.09 4.32
CA VAL A 38 -27.96 10.14 4.04
C VAL A 38 -28.76 9.89 5.33
N PRO A 39 -30.09 10.09 5.36
CA PRO A 39 -30.86 10.07 6.60
C PRO A 39 -30.95 8.69 7.26
N HIS A 40 -31.14 7.65 6.46
CA HIS A 40 -31.33 6.28 6.94
C HIS A 40 -31.00 5.27 5.86
N PHE A 41 -30.75 4.03 6.27
CA PHE A 41 -30.56 2.89 5.38
C PHE A 41 -31.58 1.81 5.69
N THR A 42 -32.13 1.20 4.65
CA THR A 42 -32.91 -0.02 4.76
C THR A 42 -31.98 -1.22 5.04
N PRO A 43 -32.50 -2.35 5.56
CA PRO A 43 -31.71 -3.58 5.70
C PRO A 43 -31.21 -4.16 4.37
N GLY A 44 -31.82 -3.80 3.23
CA GLY A 44 -31.34 -4.18 1.90
C GLY A 44 -30.08 -3.40 1.53
N GLU A 45 -30.12 -2.08 1.68
CA GLU A 45 -28.99 -1.18 1.39
C GLU A 45 -27.80 -1.45 2.31
N ALA A 46 -28.05 -1.69 3.60
CA ALA A 46 -27.00 -2.08 4.54
C ALA A 46 -26.25 -3.34 4.09
N ARG A 47 -26.98 -4.37 3.62
CA ARG A 47 -26.39 -5.60 3.08
C ARG A 47 -25.61 -5.35 1.79
N GLN A 48 -26.11 -4.45 0.94
CA GLN A 48 -25.43 -4.07 -0.29
C GLN A 48 -24.09 -3.36 0.00
N LEU A 49 -24.06 -2.46 0.98
CA LEU A 49 -22.84 -1.82 1.47
C LEU A 49 -21.86 -2.85 2.05
N ARG A 50 -22.35 -3.79 2.86
CA ARG A 50 -21.52 -4.88 3.40
C ARG A 50 -20.95 -5.77 2.29
N SER A 51 -21.73 -6.12 1.27
CA SER A 51 -21.23 -6.86 0.09
C SER A 51 -20.15 -6.07 -0.66
N HIS A 52 -20.35 -4.77 -0.87
CA HIS A 52 -19.36 -3.91 -1.49
C HIS A 52 -18.03 -3.90 -0.71
N LEU A 53 -18.09 -3.76 0.62
CA LEU A 53 -16.92 -3.87 1.51
C LEU A 53 -16.25 -5.25 1.43
N ARG A 54 -17.03 -6.35 1.45
CA ARG A 54 -16.54 -7.74 1.31
C ARG A 54 -15.76 -8.01 0.03
N ARG A 55 -15.91 -7.16 -1.00
CA ARG A 55 -15.15 -7.26 -2.25
C ARG A 55 -13.88 -6.41 -2.27
N GLY A 56 -13.60 -5.68 -1.20
CA GLY A 56 -12.49 -4.73 -1.12
C GLY A 56 -12.86 -3.30 -1.53
N GLY A 57 -14.15 -3.01 -1.76
CA GLY A 57 -14.61 -1.65 -2.03
C GLY A 57 -14.52 -0.74 -0.80
N GLY A 58 -14.54 0.56 -1.04
CA GLY A 58 -14.49 1.58 0.00
C GLY A 58 -15.85 2.21 0.28
N VAL A 59 -16.18 2.46 1.55
CA VAL A 59 -17.39 3.23 1.92
C VAL A 59 -16.99 4.41 2.79
N VAL A 60 -17.32 5.62 2.34
CA VAL A 60 -17.03 6.86 3.05
C VAL A 60 -18.33 7.51 3.48
N PHE A 61 -18.50 7.70 4.78
CA PHE A 61 -19.65 8.40 5.34
C PHE A 61 -19.27 9.83 5.68
N PHE A 62 -20.04 10.80 5.20
CA PHE A 62 -20.08 12.15 5.76
C PHE A 62 -21.35 12.31 6.56
N ALA A 63 -21.21 12.61 7.85
CA ALA A 63 -22.32 12.94 8.70
C ALA A 63 -23.02 14.23 8.23
N GLY A 64 -24.17 14.55 8.79
CA GLY A 64 -24.85 15.79 8.51
C GLY A 64 -26.19 15.93 9.25
N PRO A 65 -26.92 17.03 9.01
CA PRO A 65 -28.17 17.35 9.70
C PRO A 65 -29.22 16.25 9.71
N ASN A 66 -29.23 15.38 8.69
CA ASN A 66 -30.23 14.34 8.53
C ASN A 66 -29.83 13.00 9.17
N VAL A 67 -28.57 12.86 9.58
CA VAL A 67 -28.05 11.65 10.22
C VAL A 67 -28.53 11.55 11.66
N THR A 68 -29.16 10.43 12.00
CA THR A 68 -29.60 10.14 13.37
C THR A 68 -28.95 8.87 13.92
N ALA A 69 -28.56 8.92 15.19
CA ALA A 69 -27.95 7.79 15.90
C ALA A 69 -28.80 6.53 15.85
N GLU A 70 -30.12 6.67 16.06
CA GLU A 70 -31.04 5.54 16.05
C GLU A 70 -31.11 4.86 14.68
N ALA A 71 -31.27 5.63 13.59
CA ALA A 71 -31.38 5.05 12.25
C ALA A 71 -30.09 4.34 11.83
N TYR A 72 -28.94 4.95 12.09
CA TYR A 72 -27.63 4.38 11.73
C TYR A 72 -27.30 3.15 12.55
N ASN A 73 -27.38 3.22 13.89
CA ASN A 73 -26.99 2.10 14.74
C ASN A 73 -27.91 0.88 14.57
N ARG A 74 -29.19 1.10 14.20
CA ARG A 74 -30.15 0.00 13.99
C ARG A 74 -29.80 -0.87 12.78
N THR A 75 -29.27 -0.30 11.70
CA THR A 75 -29.01 -1.05 10.45
C THR A 75 -27.53 -1.22 10.13
N LEU A 76 -26.69 -0.24 10.47
CA LEU A 76 -25.25 -0.24 10.18
C LEU A 76 -24.38 -0.50 11.42
N GLY A 77 -24.96 -0.45 12.62
CA GLY A 77 -24.28 -0.77 13.88
C GLY A 77 -24.18 -2.29 14.15
N PRO A 78 -23.68 -2.68 15.33
CA PRO A 78 -23.41 -4.08 15.69
C PRO A 78 -24.62 -5.02 15.68
N GLN A 79 -25.84 -4.48 15.79
CA GLN A 79 -27.09 -5.27 15.71
C GLN A 79 -27.61 -5.44 14.27
N GLY A 80 -27.05 -4.69 13.31
CA GLY A 80 -27.33 -4.80 11.89
C GLY A 80 -26.14 -5.41 11.15
N GLU A 81 -25.64 -4.70 10.13
CA GLU A 81 -24.54 -5.19 9.27
C GLU A 81 -23.13 -4.84 9.80
N ASP A 82 -23.02 -4.21 10.97
CA ASP A 82 -21.75 -3.85 11.65
C ASP A 82 -20.69 -3.23 10.71
N VAL A 83 -21.07 -2.20 9.97
CA VAL A 83 -20.16 -1.51 9.03
C VAL A 83 -19.52 -0.26 9.63
N LEU A 84 -20.12 0.32 10.67
CA LEU A 84 -19.64 1.60 11.23
C LEU A 84 -18.36 1.43 12.06
N PRO A 85 -17.46 2.42 12.09
CA PRO A 85 -16.26 2.39 12.93
C PRO A 85 -16.54 2.65 14.43
N GLY A 86 -17.79 2.90 14.79
CA GLY A 86 -18.22 3.12 16.16
C GLY A 86 -19.71 3.39 16.22
N MET A 87 -20.25 3.43 17.44
CA MET A 87 -21.65 3.75 17.66
C MET A 87 -21.89 5.25 17.45
N VAL A 88 -22.81 5.61 16.57
CA VAL A 88 -23.24 6.99 16.41
C VAL A 88 -23.97 7.41 17.68
N SER A 89 -23.53 8.48 18.35
CA SER A 89 -24.01 8.85 19.68
C SER A 89 -24.90 10.09 19.66
N ARG A 90 -24.30 11.28 19.63
CA ARG A 90 -25.01 12.56 19.70
C ARG A 90 -24.31 13.61 18.85
N VAL A 91 -25.08 14.61 18.42
CA VAL A 91 -24.52 15.83 17.82
C VAL A 91 -24.08 16.76 18.94
N ILE A 92 -22.89 17.34 18.81
CA ILE A 92 -22.35 18.32 19.75
C ILE A 92 -22.02 19.62 19.02
N ASP A 93 -21.99 20.72 19.78
CA ASP A 93 -21.35 21.96 19.37
C ASP A 93 -19.83 21.77 19.45
N ALA A 94 -19.16 22.04 18.33
CA ALA A 94 -17.71 21.93 18.18
C ALA A 94 -17.03 23.28 17.96
N THR A 95 -17.78 24.38 18.10
CA THR A 95 -17.27 25.74 17.89
C THR A 95 -16.05 26.01 18.77
N GLY A 96 -14.93 26.39 18.14
CA GLY A 96 -13.68 26.71 18.83
C GLY A 96 -12.84 25.49 19.22
N LYS A 97 -13.25 24.27 18.86
CA LYS A 97 -12.38 23.09 18.96
C LYS A 97 -11.34 23.11 17.84
N GLU A 98 -10.12 22.74 18.18
CA GLU A 98 -9.01 22.60 17.23
C GLU A 98 -8.84 21.14 16.84
N LEU A 99 -8.33 20.90 15.64
CA LEU A 99 -8.06 19.55 15.17
C LEU A 99 -6.63 19.13 15.54
N ALA A 100 -6.48 17.83 15.78
CA ALA A 100 -5.20 17.18 15.97
C ALA A 100 -5.16 15.88 15.16
N ILE A 101 -3.97 15.53 14.68
CA ILE A 101 -3.70 14.23 14.08
C ILE A 101 -3.50 13.24 15.22
N ALA A 102 -4.37 12.23 15.31
CA ALA A 102 -4.27 11.19 16.33
C ALA A 102 -3.34 10.04 15.90
N SER A 103 -3.25 9.78 14.59
CA SER A 103 -2.41 8.71 14.04
C SER A 103 -1.53 9.24 12.91
N GLU A 104 -0.33 9.71 13.25
CA GLU A 104 0.61 10.36 12.32
C GLU A 104 1.11 9.45 11.19
N ARG A 105 1.01 8.13 11.35
CA ARG A 105 1.43 7.14 10.34
C ARG A 105 0.26 6.59 9.52
N HIS A 106 -0.94 7.12 9.70
CA HIS A 106 -2.10 6.65 8.97
C HIS A 106 -2.07 7.20 7.53
N PRO A 107 -2.28 6.37 6.49
CA PRO A 107 -2.17 6.81 5.09
C PRO A 107 -2.98 8.07 4.77
N ILE A 108 -4.18 8.20 5.35
CA ILE A 108 -5.06 9.38 5.16
C ILE A 108 -4.37 10.74 5.50
N VAL A 109 -3.37 10.74 6.39
CA VAL A 109 -2.68 11.97 6.82
C VAL A 109 -1.24 12.07 6.32
N ASP A 110 -0.77 11.14 5.48
CA ASP A 110 0.62 11.12 5.01
C ASP A 110 1.00 12.45 4.33
N ALA A 111 0.12 12.94 3.43
CA ALA A 111 0.29 14.22 2.74
C ALA A 111 0.25 15.46 3.66
N PHE A 112 -0.18 15.31 4.91
CA PHE A 112 -0.29 16.38 5.90
C PHE A 112 0.88 16.40 6.90
N SER A 113 1.91 15.56 6.67
CA SER A 113 3.12 15.57 7.49
C SER A 113 3.87 16.92 7.39
N GLY A 114 4.32 17.44 8.54
CA GLY A 114 5.12 18.67 8.59
C GLY A 114 4.30 19.95 8.34
N PRO A 115 4.83 20.95 7.59
CA PRO A 115 4.19 22.27 7.43
C PRO A 115 2.80 22.24 6.78
N ALA A 116 2.46 21.18 6.05
CA ALA A 116 1.17 21.00 5.39
C ALA A 116 0.00 20.79 6.39
N SER A 117 0.29 20.32 7.61
CA SER A 117 -0.71 20.15 8.68
C SER A 117 -1.38 21.46 9.09
N ALA A 118 -0.69 22.60 8.98
CA ALA A 118 -1.21 23.88 9.49
C ALA A 118 -2.57 24.27 8.88
N GLY A 119 -2.77 24.05 7.57
CA GLY A 119 -4.07 24.33 6.92
C GLY A 119 -5.19 23.34 7.28
N LEU A 120 -4.84 22.18 7.83
CA LEU A 120 -5.79 21.19 8.32
C LEU A 120 -6.24 21.54 9.74
N LEU A 121 -5.29 21.82 10.63
CA LEU A 121 -5.55 21.88 12.08
C LEU A 121 -6.40 23.08 12.54
N TYR A 122 -6.38 24.20 11.80
CA TYR A 122 -7.08 25.44 12.15
C TYR A 122 -8.44 25.61 11.44
N THR A 123 -9.00 24.55 10.88
CA THR A 123 -10.28 24.62 10.18
C THR A 123 -11.43 24.77 11.18
N PRO A 124 -12.28 25.81 11.09
CA PRO A 124 -13.43 25.96 11.97
C PRO A 124 -14.49 24.88 11.73
N ILE A 125 -14.91 24.23 12.82
CA ILE A 125 -16.03 23.28 12.86
C ILE A 125 -17.05 23.82 13.85
N ASP A 126 -18.32 23.87 13.44
CA ASP A 126 -19.41 24.38 14.26
C ASP A 126 -20.15 23.22 14.94
N LYS A 127 -20.37 22.11 14.23
CA LYS A 127 -21.07 20.93 14.73
C LYS A 127 -20.40 19.65 14.27
N MET A 128 -20.53 18.60 15.07
CA MET A 128 -20.10 17.26 14.68
C MET A 128 -20.98 16.20 15.35
N ILE A 129 -21.01 15.01 14.77
CA ILE A 129 -21.59 13.83 15.39
C ILE A 129 -20.49 13.00 16.08
N VAL A 130 -20.72 12.59 17.32
CA VAL A 130 -19.73 11.81 18.07
C VAL A 130 -19.92 10.32 17.80
N LEU A 131 -18.82 9.61 17.54
CA LEU A 131 -18.76 8.16 17.55
C LEU A 131 -18.23 7.66 18.90
N GLU A 132 -19.07 6.99 19.68
CA GLU A 132 -18.70 6.47 21.00
C GLU A 132 -19.63 5.33 21.45
N PRO A 133 -19.10 4.16 21.87
CA PRO A 133 -17.68 3.78 21.78
C PRO A 133 -17.26 3.48 20.34
N LEU A 134 -15.97 3.68 20.05
CA LEU A 134 -15.35 3.11 18.86
C LEU A 134 -15.19 1.60 19.02
N VAL A 135 -15.24 0.87 17.92
CA VAL A 135 -14.89 -0.57 17.93
C VAL A 135 -13.36 -0.73 18.03
N SER A 136 -12.89 -1.91 18.45
CA SER A 136 -11.47 -2.13 18.77
C SER A 136 -10.53 -2.03 17.56
N ASP A 137 -11.04 -2.29 16.37
CA ASP A 137 -10.36 -2.26 15.08
C ASP A 137 -10.53 -0.93 14.33
N ALA A 138 -11.21 0.05 14.93
CA ALA A 138 -11.32 1.39 14.39
C ALA A 138 -10.13 2.26 14.82
N VAL A 139 -9.61 3.04 13.88
CA VAL A 139 -8.48 3.96 14.05
C VAL A 139 -9.00 5.40 13.95
N PRO A 140 -8.98 6.18 15.04
CA PRO A 140 -9.21 7.62 14.96
C PRO A 140 -8.00 8.26 14.27
N VAL A 141 -8.24 8.91 13.13
CA VAL A 141 -7.20 9.54 12.30
C VAL A 141 -7.05 11.01 12.68
N LEU A 142 -8.18 11.72 12.69
CA LEU A 142 -8.27 13.11 13.15
C LEU A 142 -9.20 13.17 14.36
N VAL A 143 -8.82 13.95 15.36
CA VAL A 143 -9.59 14.18 16.59
C VAL A 143 -9.67 15.67 16.89
N CYS A 144 -10.69 16.07 17.64
CA CYS A 144 -10.64 17.34 18.36
C CYS A 144 -9.56 17.28 19.45
N ASN A 145 -9.01 18.43 19.83
CA ASN A 145 -8.17 18.57 21.01
C ASN A 145 -8.84 18.09 22.32
N THR A 146 -10.17 18.01 22.35
CA THR A 146 -10.99 17.45 23.43
C THR A 146 -11.19 15.93 23.34
N GLY A 147 -10.68 15.27 22.30
CA GLY A 147 -10.61 13.81 22.16
C GLY A 147 -11.67 13.18 21.25
N GLU A 148 -12.71 13.90 20.82
CA GLU A 148 -13.73 13.33 19.95
C GLU A 148 -13.19 13.11 18.52
N PRO A 149 -13.41 11.93 17.92
CA PRO A 149 -12.91 11.63 16.58
C PRO A 149 -13.72 12.35 15.50
N ILE A 150 -13.02 12.95 14.54
CA ILE A 150 -13.59 13.61 13.37
C ILE A 150 -13.46 12.75 12.13
N VAL A 151 -12.30 12.14 11.90
CA VAL A 151 -12.11 11.15 10.85
C VAL A 151 -11.73 9.84 11.51
N THR A 152 -12.53 8.81 11.29
CA THR A 152 -12.26 7.46 11.80
C THR A 152 -12.23 6.48 10.65
N ALA A 153 -11.18 5.66 10.58
CA ALA A 153 -11.05 4.58 9.61
C ALA A 153 -11.28 3.22 10.28
N ARG A 154 -11.82 2.25 9.56
CA ARG A 154 -11.95 0.85 9.97
C ARG A 154 -11.83 -0.05 8.74
N GLU A 155 -11.17 -1.19 8.87
CA GLU A 155 -11.17 -2.22 7.83
C GLU A 155 -12.30 -3.23 8.11
N VAL A 156 -13.14 -3.50 7.10
CA VAL A 156 -14.32 -4.37 7.24
C VAL A 156 -14.34 -5.35 6.08
N ASP A 157 -14.19 -6.64 6.36
CA ASP A 157 -14.18 -7.74 5.37
C ASP A 157 -13.22 -7.53 4.17
N GLY A 158 -12.08 -6.88 4.39
CA GLY A 158 -11.10 -6.56 3.35
C GLY A 158 -11.39 -5.26 2.57
N GLY A 159 -12.57 -4.66 2.78
CA GLY A 159 -12.88 -3.29 2.38
C GLY A 159 -12.50 -2.28 3.46
N ARG A 160 -12.68 -1.00 3.15
CA ARG A 160 -12.32 0.11 4.04
C ARG A 160 -13.49 1.05 4.25
N VAL A 161 -13.75 1.35 5.50
CA VAL A 161 -14.77 2.32 5.92
C VAL A 161 -14.08 3.53 6.50
N VAL A 162 -14.47 4.71 6.02
CA VAL A 162 -14.08 5.99 6.62
C VAL A 162 -15.34 6.72 7.05
N PHE A 163 -15.38 7.17 8.30
CA PHE A 163 -16.46 8.00 8.81
C PHE A 163 -15.94 9.38 9.15
N VAL A 164 -16.53 10.40 8.53
CA VAL A 164 -16.28 11.81 8.76
C VAL A 164 -17.44 12.39 9.57
N ALA A 165 -17.14 12.86 10.76
CA ALA A 165 -18.10 13.32 11.77
C ALA A 165 -18.80 14.66 11.42
N VAL A 166 -18.41 15.28 10.31
CA VAL A 166 -18.93 16.57 9.83
C VAL A 166 -19.53 16.45 8.43
N SER A 167 -20.30 17.46 8.04
CA SER A 167 -20.88 17.56 6.69
C SER A 167 -19.82 17.75 5.61
N ALA A 168 -20.05 17.14 4.45
CA ALA A 168 -19.30 17.41 3.22
C ALA A 168 -19.60 18.80 2.63
N ASP A 169 -20.60 19.50 3.18
CA ASP A 169 -20.97 20.86 2.84
C ASP A 169 -20.72 21.83 4.00
N ARG A 170 -21.15 23.08 3.83
CA ARG A 170 -20.93 24.17 4.81
C ARG A 170 -21.94 24.21 5.96
N SER A 171 -22.77 23.19 6.13
CA SER A 171 -23.82 23.22 7.15
C SER A 171 -23.27 23.02 8.57
N TRP A 172 -22.22 22.21 8.74
CA TRP A 172 -21.62 21.91 10.05
C TRP A 172 -20.16 22.38 10.20
N SER A 173 -19.47 22.74 9.11
CA SER A 173 -18.10 23.23 9.18
C SER A 173 -17.73 24.14 8.00
N ALA A 174 -16.68 24.95 8.16
CA ALA A 174 -16.06 25.67 7.05
C ALA A 174 -15.03 24.81 6.29
N TRP A 175 -14.90 23.52 6.63
CA TRP A 175 -13.86 22.65 6.07
C TRP A 175 -13.87 22.56 4.56
N PRO A 176 -15.03 22.44 3.86
CA PRO A 176 -15.05 22.42 2.40
C PRO A 176 -14.49 23.67 1.70
N LEU A 177 -14.29 24.77 2.43
CA LEU A 177 -13.64 25.99 1.92
C LEU A 177 -12.14 26.02 2.22
N SER A 178 -11.64 25.15 3.08
CA SER A 178 -10.24 25.10 3.48
C SER A 178 -9.39 24.50 2.37
N PRO A 179 -8.16 24.99 2.13
CA PRO A 179 -7.22 24.38 1.19
C PRO A 179 -6.89 22.91 1.51
N SER A 180 -7.07 22.48 2.76
CA SER A 180 -6.83 21.10 3.18
C SER A 180 -7.93 20.11 2.77
N PHE A 181 -9.12 20.59 2.38
CA PHE A 181 -10.25 19.72 2.09
C PHE A 181 -10.00 18.83 0.88
N VAL A 182 -9.63 19.41 -0.27
CA VAL A 182 -9.41 18.64 -1.50
C VAL A 182 -8.31 17.59 -1.33
N PRO A 183 -7.11 17.92 -0.80
CA PRO A 183 -6.09 16.92 -0.52
C PRO A 183 -6.58 15.83 0.45
N MET A 184 -7.36 16.18 1.48
CA MET A 184 -7.90 15.19 2.41
C MET A 184 -8.86 14.22 1.72
N ILE A 185 -9.74 14.72 0.84
CA ILE A 185 -10.63 13.87 0.06
C ILE A 185 -9.82 12.94 -0.84
N HIS A 186 -8.74 13.41 -1.46
CA HIS A 186 -7.84 12.56 -2.26
C HIS A 186 -7.24 11.42 -1.41
N GLU A 187 -6.66 11.74 -0.25
CA GLU A 187 -6.09 10.73 0.64
C GLU A 187 -7.14 9.74 1.17
N ILE A 188 -8.36 10.20 1.44
CA ILE A 188 -9.49 9.33 1.82
C ILE A 188 -9.89 8.40 0.68
N VAL A 189 -9.98 8.91 -0.57
CA VAL A 189 -10.30 8.10 -1.75
C VAL A 189 -9.21 7.05 -1.97
N ASP A 190 -7.94 7.44 -1.94
CA ASP A 190 -6.81 6.54 -2.16
C ASP A 190 -6.74 5.46 -1.07
N TYR A 191 -6.95 5.85 0.19
CA TYR A 191 -7.07 4.89 1.29
C TYR A 191 -8.26 3.94 1.08
N ALA A 192 -9.45 4.45 0.79
CA ALA A 192 -10.67 3.65 0.66
C ALA A 192 -10.63 2.69 -0.54
N ALA A 193 -10.07 3.13 -1.67
CA ALA A 193 -9.91 2.32 -2.87
C ALA A 193 -8.83 1.23 -2.72
N ALA A 194 -7.84 1.46 -1.85
CA ALA A 194 -6.72 0.54 -1.67
C ALA A 194 -7.09 -0.81 -1.01
N GLY A 195 -8.31 -0.98 -0.48
CA GLY A 195 -8.83 -2.31 -0.11
C GLY A 195 -8.81 -3.29 -1.29
N ASN A 196 -9.19 -2.80 -2.48
CA ASN A 196 -9.13 -3.54 -3.74
C ASN A 196 -7.68 -3.77 -4.19
N SER A 197 -6.78 -2.81 -3.98
CA SER A 197 -5.38 -2.87 -4.43
C SER A 197 -4.50 -3.78 -3.59
N ALA A 198 -4.70 -3.83 -2.26
CA ALA A 198 -3.90 -4.70 -1.39
C ALA A 198 -4.12 -6.19 -1.68
N ALA A 199 -5.37 -6.58 -1.99
CA ALA A 199 -5.69 -7.94 -2.45
C ALA A 199 -5.17 -8.23 -3.87
N ARG A 200 -4.82 -7.20 -4.64
CA ARG A 200 -4.37 -7.29 -6.04
C ARG A 200 -2.86 -7.12 -6.22
N ASN A 201 -2.12 -6.80 -5.17
CA ASN A 201 -0.66 -6.75 -5.17
C ASN A 201 -0.10 -8.06 -4.61
N VAL A 202 0.52 -8.87 -5.47
CA VAL A 202 1.00 -10.21 -5.14
C VAL A 202 2.52 -10.29 -5.36
N ILE A 203 3.24 -11.06 -4.55
CA ILE A 203 4.69 -11.30 -4.75
C ILE A 203 4.86 -12.44 -5.76
N ALA A 204 5.86 -12.34 -6.64
CA ALA A 204 6.22 -13.40 -7.57
C ALA A 204 6.41 -14.74 -6.83
N GLY A 205 5.77 -15.79 -7.35
CA GLY A 205 5.71 -17.12 -6.75
C GLY A 205 4.51 -17.35 -5.83
N ALA A 206 3.79 -16.32 -5.39
CA ALA A 206 2.54 -16.50 -4.66
C ALA A 206 1.37 -16.80 -5.62
N ALA A 207 0.31 -17.42 -5.07
CA ALA A 207 -0.90 -17.71 -5.83
C ALA A 207 -1.79 -16.46 -5.93
N ILE A 208 -2.31 -16.19 -7.12
CA ILE A 208 -3.32 -15.17 -7.35
C ILE A 208 -4.68 -15.84 -7.29
N SER A 209 -5.63 -15.23 -6.57
CA SER A 209 -7.00 -15.73 -6.51
C SER A 209 -7.99 -14.59 -6.51
N GLY A 210 -9.15 -14.83 -7.10
CA GLY A 210 -10.25 -13.89 -7.11
C GLY A 210 -11.58 -14.60 -6.97
N ALA A 211 -12.61 -13.82 -6.67
CA ALA A 211 -13.97 -14.28 -6.57
C ALA A 211 -14.89 -13.25 -7.23
N PHE A 212 -16.02 -13.72 -7.75
CA PHE A 212 -17.11 -12.86 -8.20
C PHE A 212 -18.45 -13.45 -7.75
N GLU A 213 -19.46 -12.59 -7.72
CA GLU A 213 -20.83 -12.98 -7.38
C GLU A 213 -21.52 -13.59 -8.60
N GLY A 214 -22.27 -14.67 -8.40
CA GLY A 214 -23.04 -15.35 -9.44
C GLY A 214 -22.60 -16.78 -9.74
N THR A 215 -23.58 -17.64 -10.01
CA THR A 215 -23.42 -19.09 -10.26
C THR A 215 -23.41 -19.48 -11.74
N THR A 216 -23.35 -18.51 -12.65
CA THR A 216 -23.35 -18.76 -14.10
C THR A 216 -22.04 -19.41 -14.56
N LEU A 217 -22.10 -20.19 -15.65
CA LEU A 217 -20.94 -20.79 -16.32
C LEU A 217 -20.08 -19.69 -16.96
N ASN A 218 -19.35 -18.96 -16.13
CA ASN A 218 -18.43 -17.93 -16.59
C ASN A 218 -17.11 -18.60 -17.00
N ARG A 219 -16.47 -18.07 -18.03
CA ARG A 219 -15.11 -18.42 -18.41
C ARG A 219 -14.19 -17.35 -17.87
N VAL A 220 -13.14 -17.76 -17.14
CA VAL A 220 -12.11 -16.84 -16.67
C VAL A 220 -10.88 -16.98 -17.56
N THR A 221 -10.49 -15.91 -18.21
CA THR A 221 -9.25 -15.84 -19.01
C THR A 221 -8.27 -14.93 -18.30
N VAL A 222 -7.08 -15.42 -18.02
CA VAL A 222 -5.98 -14.65 -17.45
C VAL A 222 -4.96 -14.37 -18.53
N THR A 223 -4.49 -13.12 -18.61
CA THR A 223 -3.36 -12.70 -19.43
C THR A 223 -2.18 -12.41 -18.49
N LEU A 224 -1.11 -13.19 -18.63
CA LEU A 224 0.13 -13.04 -17.86
C LEU A 224 0.97 -11.86 -18.40
N PRO A 225 1.98 -11.38 -17.64
CA PRO A 225 2.77 -10.21 -18.04
C PRO A 225 3.61 -10.45 -19.31
N ASP A 226 3.89 -11.71 -19.64
CA ASP A 226 4.55 -12.13 -20.88
C ASP A 226 3.62 -12.19 -22.10
N GLY A 227 2.33 -11.90 -21.90
CA GLY A 227 1.28 -11.94 -22.93
C GLY A 227 0.65 -13.33 -23.13
N GLU A 228 1.06 -14.35 -22.39
CA GLU A 228 0.44 -15.68 -22.43
C GLU A 228 -1.00 -15.59 -21.87
N ARG A 229 -1.97 -16.19 -22.57
CA ARG A 229 -3.35 -16.28 -22.10
C ARG A 229 -3.67 -17.69 -21.61
N ARG A 230 -4.22 -17.80 -20.41
CA ARG A 230 -4.63 -19.06 -19.78
C ARG A 230 -6.11 -19.01 -19.40
N GLU A 231 -6.84 -20.05 -19.77
CA GLU A 231 -8.22 -20.26 -19.30
C GLU A 231 -8.18 -20.97 -17.95
N LEU A 232 -8.87 -20.40 -16.94
CA LEU A 232 -8.96 -20.97 -15.61
C LEU A 232 -10.30 -21.64 -15.37
N SER A 233 -10.25 -22.77 -14.68
CA SER A 233 -11.44 -23.43 -14.16
C SER A 233 -11.92 -22.72 -12.91
N LEU A 234 -13.23 -22.48 -12.86
CA LEU A 234 -13.90 -21.99 -11.66
C LEU A 234 -14.21 -23.15 -10.73
N TYR A 235 -14.02 -22.92 -9.44
CA TYR A 235 -14.59 -23.78 -8.40
C TYR A 235 -15.64 -22.99 -7.63
N ARG A 236 -16.68 -23.70 -7.20
CA ARG A 236 -17.75 -23.12 -6.39
C ARG A 236 -17.36 -23.21 -4.91
N ASP A 237 -17.54 -22.10 -4.22
CA ASP A 237 -17.37 -21.99 -2.77
C ASP A 237 -18.58 -21.19 -2.25
N ASP A 238 -19.53 -21.88 -1.61
CA ASP A 238 -20.86 -21.37 -1.25
C ASP A 238 -21.61 -20.73 -2.44
N ASP A 239 -22.04 -19.46 -2.29
CA ASP A 239 -22.70 -18.65 -3.33
C ASP A 239 -21.72 -17.91 -4.26
N ARG A 240 -20.42 -18.26 -4.21
CA ARG A 240 -19.37 -17.59 -5.00
C ARG A 240 -18.72 -18.54 -6.00
N SER A 241 -18.38 -18.00 -7.16
CA SER A 241 -17.46 -18.61 -8.10
C SER A 241 -16.06 -18.04 -7.85
N ARG A 242 -15.12 -18.92 -7.50
CA ARG A 242 -13.72 -18.57 -7.24
C ARG A 242 -12.81 -19.14 -8.32
N TRP A 243 -11.72 -18.45 -8.56
CA TRP A 243 -10.62 -18.92 -9.39
C TRP A 243 -9.30 -18.76 -8.63
N ARG A 244 -8.33 -19.59 -8.98
CA ARG A 244 -6.98 -19.56 -8.43
C ARG A 244 -5.99 -19.87 -9.53
N LEU A 245 -4.95 -19.06 -9.61
CA LEU A 245 -3.79 -19.26 -10.46
C LEU A 245 -2.57 -19.40 -9.55
N GLU A 246 -1.95 -20.56 -9.55
CA GLU A 246 -0.78 -20.82 -8.73
C GLU A 246 0.50 -20.43 -9.46
N ASN A 247 1.55 -20.13 -8.69
CA ASN A 247 2.93 -20.04 -9.16
C ASN A 247 3.15 -19.01 -10.29
N VAL A 248 2.71 -17.76 -10.08
CA VAL A 248 2.99 -16.67 -11.03
C VAL A 248 4.37 -16.10 -10.74
N TYR A 249 5.38 -16.54 -11.49
CA TYR A 249 6.78 -16.11 -11.30
C TYR A 249 7.16 -14.88 -12.14
N THR A 250 6.42 -14.58 -13.20
CA THR A 250 6.68 -13.42 -14.05
C THR A 250 6.18 -12.17 -13.36
N THR A 251 7.06 -11.20 -13.13
CA THR A 251 6.69 -9.89 -12.58
C THR A 251 5.99 -9.02 -13.63
N GLY A 252 5.12 -8.13 -13.17
CA GLY A 252 4.36 -7.23 -14.03
C GLY A 252 2.85 -7.33 -13.80
N VAL A 253 2.08 -6.85 -14.78
CA VAL A 253 0.62 -6.74 -14.67
C VAL A 253 -0.05 -8.00 -15.21
N VAL A 254 -0.93 -8.60 -14.42
CA VAL A 254 -1.77 -9.73 -14.79
C VAL A 254 -3.20 -9.23 -14.94
N GLU A 255 -3.82 -9.45 -16.10
CA GLU A 255 -5.20 -9.09 -16.36
C GLU A 255 -6.10 -10.32 -16.35
N VAL A 256 -7.23 -10.24 -15.66
CA VAL A 256 -8.20 -11.33 -15.51
C VAL A 256 -9.53 -10.87 -16.06
N ALA A 257 -9.94 -11.42 -17.20
CA ALA A 257 -11.23 -11.17 -17.81
C ALA A 257 -12.20 -12.28 -17.44
N VAL A 258 -13.35 -11.90 -16.87
CA VAL A 258 -14.48 -12.79 -16.61
C VAL A 258 -15.50 -12.58 -17.72
N VAL A 259 -15.75 -13.63 -18.50
CA VAL A 259 -16.67 -13.61 -19.64
C VAL A 259 -17.85 -14.53 -19.32
N GLN A 260 -19.07 -14.06 -19.55
CA GLN A 260 -20.28 -14.86 -19.40
C GLN A 260 -20.41 -15.87 -20.56
N ALA A 261 -21.28 -16.87 -20.39
CA ALA A 261 -21.50 -17.92 -21.39
C ALA A 261 -22.01 -17.39 -22.75
N ASP A 262 -22.62 -16.21 -22.76
CA ASP A 262 -23.11 -15.52 -23.96
C ASP A 262 -22.00 -14.71 -24.70
N GLY A 263 -20.78 -14.70 -24.16
CA GLY A 263 -19.64 -13.94 -24.69
C GLY A 263 -19.54 -12.50 -24.18
N THR A 264 -20.48 -12.05 -23.34
CA THR A 264 -20.45 -10.71 -22.74
C THR A 264 -19.38 -10.63 -21.66
N MET A 265 -18.53 -9.61 -21.72
CA MET A 265 -17.51 -9.37 -20.68
C MET A 265 -18.21 -8.89 -19.40
N SER A 266 -18.13 -9.67 -18.33
CA SER A 266 -18.82 -9.40 -17.06
C SER A 266 -18.01 -8.51 -16.14
N ALA A 267 -16.70 -8.71 -16.08
CA ALA A 267 -15.79 -7.97 -15.20
C ALA A 267 -14.34 -8.15 -15.64
N THR A 268 -13.51 -7.16 -15.37
CA THR A 268 -12.05 -7.25 -15.51
C THR A 268 -11.41 -6.95 -14.16
N GLN A 269 -10.46 -7.79 -13.75
CA GLN A 269 -9.65 -7.60 -12.55
C GLN A 269 -8.17 -7.53 -12.96
N THR A 270 -7.43 -6.61 -12.37
CA THR A 270 -5.99 -6.43 -12.68
C THR A 270 -5.18 -6.64 -11.42
N PHE A 271 -4.13 -7.45 -11.51
CA PHE A 271 -3.20 -7.76 -10.42
C PHE A 271 -1.80 -7.29 -10.77
N SER A 272 -1.06 -6.82 -9.78
CA SER A 272 0.36 -6.46 -9.91
C SER A 272 1.19 -7.54 -9.22
N VAL A 273 2.06 -8.21 -10.00
CA VAL A 273 3.00 -9.20 -9.48
C VAL A 273 4.37 -8.54 -9.31
N ASN A 274 4.78 -8.37 -8.06
CA ASN A 274 6.00 -7.66 -7.68
C ASN A 274 7.15 -8.63 -7.35
N CYS A 275 8.39 -8.18 -7.55
CA CYS A 275 9.56 -8.91 -7.03
C CYS A 275 9.56 -8.90 -5.48
N PRO A 276 10.05 -9.97 -4.85
CA PRO A 276 10.41 -9.93 -3.43
C PRO A 276 11.40 -8.79 -3.17
N ALA A 277 11.19 -8.02 -2.10
CA ALA A 277 12.09 -6.91 -1.76
C ALA A 277 13.54 -7.36 -1.48
N GLU A 278 13.70 -8.61 -1.05
CA GLU A 278 14.98 -9.28 -0.82
C GLU A 278 15.87 -9.33 -2.08
N GLU A 279 15.28 -9.32 -3.29
CA GLU A 279 16.05 -9.29 -4.53
C GLU A 279 16.72 -7.93 -4.78
N SER A 280 16.19 -6.86 -4.19
CA SER A 280 16.76 -5.52 -4.27
C SER A 280 17.76 -5.22 -3.16
N ASP A 281 18.03 -6.18 -2.27
CA ASP A 281 19.09 -6.06 -1.28
C ASP A 281 20.45 -6.32 -1.94
N LEU A 282 21.22 -5.25 -2.09
CA LEU A 282 22.55 -5.27 -2.69
C LEU A 282 23.67 -5.41 -1.63
N GLU A 283 23.33 -5.74 -0.38
CA GLU A 283 24.36 -6.04 0.62
C GLU A 283 25.23 -7.21 0.15
N CYS A 284 26.54 -6.96 0.10
CA CYS A 284 27.50 -8.00 -0.25
C CYS A 284 27.47 -9.09 0.83
N PHE A 285 27.09 -10.30 0.45
CA PHE A 285 27.26 -11.47 1.29
C PHE A 285 28.75 -11.71 1.57
N ASP A 286 29.10 -11.92 2.84
CA ASP A 286 30.42 -12.44 3.21
C ASP A 286 30.49 -13.96 3.05
N GLU A 287 31.69 -14.54 3.11
CA GLU A 287 31.88 -15.98 2.92
C GLU A 287 31.02 -16.82 3.88
N GLU A 288 30.86 -16.36 5.12
CA GLU A 288 30.08 -17.09 6.12
C GLU A 288 28.58 -17.06 5.81
N ALA A 289 28.06 -15.93 5.34
CA ALA A 289 26.67 -15.77 4.95
C ALA A 289 26.35 -16.61 3.70
N ILE A 290 27.26 -16.70 2.74
CA ILE A 290 27.11 -17.59 1.56
C ILE A 290 27.13 -19.06 1.99
N ARG A 291 28.06 -19.48 2.88
CA ARG A 291 28.15 -20.86 3.36
C ARG A 291 26.94 -21.29 4.19
N ARG A 292 26.38 -20.38 5.00
CA ARG A 292 25.25 -20.68 5.89
C ARG A 292 23.88 -20.54 5.22
N GLY A 293 23.74 -19.61 4.28
CA GLY A 293 22.47 -19.30 3.61
C GLY A 293 22.41 -19.85 2.20
N LEU A 294 22.98 -19.12 1.25
CA LEU A 294 22.73 -19.28 -0.19
C LEU A 294 23.20 -20.63 -0.76
N LEU A 295 24.37 -21.11 -0.31
CA LEU A 295 25.02 -22.32 -0.83
C LEU A 295 25.29 -23.34 0.29
N SER A 296 24.32 -23.51 1.19
CA SER A 296 24.44 -24.50 2.26
C SER A 296 24.61 -25.91 1.68
N GLY A 297 25.74 -26.55 1.96
CA GLY A 297 26.04 -27.91 1.50
C GLY A 297 26.65 -28.02 0.10
N VAL A 298 27.00 -26.91 -0.55
CA VAL A 298 27.74 -26.89 -1.81
C VAL A 298 29.20 -26.55 -1.52
N ASP A 299 30.14 -27.34 -2.04
CA ASP A 299 31.56 -26.99 -1.98
C ASP A 299 31.85 -25.84 -2.95
N PHE A 300 32.19 -24.68 -2.41
CA PHE A 300 32.62 -23.52 -3.19
C PHE A 300 33.91 -22.91 -2.63
N ARG A 301 34.60 -22.14 -3.47
CA ARG A 301 35.76 -21.32 -3.08
C ARG A 301 35.40 -19.86 -3.21
N TYR A 302 35.40 -19.14 -2.09
CA TYR A 302 35.20 -17.70 -2.09
C TYR A 302 36.49 -16.98 -2.53
N ARG A 303 36.39 -16.07 -3.50
CA ARG A 303 37.52 -15.27 -4.00
C ARG A 303 37.07 -13.83 -4.21
N THR A 304 37.76 -12.88 -3.61
CA THR A 304 37.47 -11.43 -3.73
C THR A 304 38.33 -10.71 -4.78
N ASN A 305 39.47 -11.30 -5.17
CA ASN A 305 40.41 -10.74 -6.14
C ASN A 305 40.55 -11.66 -7.36
N ALA A 306 39.52 -11.74 -8.18
CA ALA A 306 39.57 -12.50 -9.43
C ALA A 306 39.30 -11.59 -10.62
N THR A 307 40.21 -11.58 -11.60
CA THR A 307 39.98 -10.98 -12.92
C THR A 307 39.31 -12.01 -13.81
N PHE A 308 38.11 -11.69 -14.31
CA PHE A 308 37.33 -12.60 -15.12
C PHE A 308 37.60 -12.37 -16.62
N ASN A 309 38.51 -13.16 -17.19
CA ASN A 309 38.84 -13.12 -18.63
C ASN A 309 38.10 -14.21 -19.44
N GLY A 310 36.80 -14.39 -19.16
CA GLY A 310 35.86 -15.09 -20.05
C GLY A 310 36.02 -16.61 -20.22
N ALA A 311 37.11 -17.25 -19.77
CA ALA A 311 37.27 -18.71 -19.89
C ALA A 311 38.10 -19.39 -18.78
N GLU A 312 39.05 -18.72 -18.13
CA GLU A 312 39.88 -19.34 -17.08
C GLU A 312 40.13 -18.38 -15.91
N ILE A 313 40.02 -18.92 -14.69
CA ILE A 313 40.38 -18.21 -13.46
C ILE A 313 41.83 -18.59 -13.12
N GLU A 314 42.81 -17.94 -13.74
CA GLU A 314 44.21 -18.11 -13.36
C GLU A 314 44.48 -17.41 -12.01
N PRO A 315 45.12 -18.09 -11.03
CA PRO A 315 45.58 -17.43 -9.83
C PRO A 315 46.78 -16.54 -10.15
N GLU A 316 46.63 -15.22 -9.98
CA GLU A 316 47.76 -14.29 -10.03
C GLU A 316 48.62 -14.49 -8.78
N VAL A 317 49.54 -15.46 -8.83
CA VAL A 317 50.59 -15.61 -7.82
C VAL A 317 51.67 -14.58 -8.12
N ALA A 318 51.41 -13.32 -7.78
CA ALA A 318 52.46 -12.33 -7.62
C ALA A 318 53.23 -12.63 -6.32
N ALA A 319 54.05 -13.68 -6.34
CA ALA A 319 55.05 -13.88 -5.31
C ALA A 319 56.11 -12.79 -5.48
N VAL A 320 55.89 -11.63 -4.87
CA VAL A 320 56.93 -10.63 -4.65
C VAL A 320 57.95 -11.29 -3.70
N GLN A 321 58.95 -11.95 -4.28
CA GLN A 321 60.09 -12.46 -3.52
C GLN A 321 60.89 -11.26 -3.03
N TYR A 322 60.60 -10.80 -1.80
CA TYR A 322 61.47 -9.88 -1.09
C TYR A 322 62.86 -10.53 -1.01
N LEU A 323 63.88 -9.87 -1.57
CA LEU A 323 65.27 -10.26 -1.37
C LEU A 323 65.49 -10.37 0.16
N PRO A 324 65.99 -11.51 0.66
CA PRO A 324 66.10 -11.71 2.10
C PRO A 324 67.02 -10.65 2.70
N ALA A 325 66.60 -10.06 3.83
CA ALA A 325 67.21 -8.87 4.44
C ALA A 325 68.73 -8.95 4.66
N TRP A 326 69.29 -10.16 4.77
CA TRP A 326 70.74 -10.37 4.92
C TRP A 326 71.55 -9.88 3.72
N LEU A 327 71.02 -9.97 2.48
CA LEU A 327 71.70 -9.46 1.28
C LEU A 327 71.84 -7.93 1.33
N LEU A 328 70.82 -7.24 1.86
CA LEU A 328 70.84 -5.78 2.01
C LEU A 328 71.86 -5.35 3.07
N TRP A 329 71.97 -6.11 4.17
CA TRP A 329 73.03 -5.91 5.17
C TRP A 329 74.43 -6.14 4.60
N CYS A 330 74.63 -7.18 3.77
CA CYS A 330 75.91 -7.40 3.09
C CYS A 330 76.29 -6.23 2.18
N ALA A 331 75.35 -5.71 1.40
CA ALA A 331 75.59 -4.55 0.55
C ALA A 331 75.99 -3.30 1.35
N LEU A 332 75.31 -3.04 2.48
CA LEU A 332 75.65 -1.92 3.38
C LEU A 332 77.06 -2.04 3.98
N VAL A 333 77.48 -3.25 4.36
CA VAL A 333 78.83 -3.49 4.90
C VAL A 333 79.90 -3.23 3.84
N VAL A 334 79.66 -3.65 2.59
CA VAL A 334 80.58 -3.39 1.47
C VAL A 334 80.71 -1.89 1.22
N CYS A 335 79.60 -1.16 1.16
CA CYS A 335 79.64 0.31 1.01
C CYS A 335 80.37 1.01 2.16
N GLY A 336 80.19 0.54 3.40
CA GLY A 336 80.90 1.08 4.57
C GLY A 336 82.42 0.84 4.51
N LEU A 337 82.84 -0.34 4.03
CA LEU A 337 84.25 -0.67 3.82
C LEU A 337 84.87 0.18 2.72
N GLU A 338 84.18 0.40 1.60
CA GLU A 338 84.65 1.30 0.54
C GLU A 338 84.84 2.72 1.06
N PHE A 339 83.87 3.25 1.83
CA PHE A 339 83.99 4.58 2.43
C PHE A 339 85.17 4.67 3.41
N TRP A 340 85.42 3.63 4.20
CA TRP A 340 86.54 3.59 5.13
C TRP A 340 87.90 3.51 4.42
N VAL A 341 88.01 2.73 3.35
CA VAL A 341 89.22 2.66 2.51
C VAL A 341 89.47 3.98 1.80
N ALA A 342 88.43 4.62 1.26
CA ALA A 342 88.52 5.95 0.66
C ALA A 342 88.96 7.02 1.68
N TRP A 343 88.42 6.98 2.90
CA TRP A 343 88.81 7.90 3.97
C TRP A 343 90.26 7.70 4.42
N ARG A 344 90.71 6.45 4.59
CA ARG A 344 92.08 6.14 5.02
C ARG A 344 93.12 6.47 3.95
N SER A 345 92.81 6.25 2.67
CA SER A 345 93.70 6.59 1.56
C SER A 345 93.77 8.11 1.29
N GLY A 346 92.72 8.85 1.63
CA GLY A 346 92.69 10.32 1.51
C GLY A 346 93.49 11.09 2.58
N GLN A 347 93.94 10.44 3.67
CA GLN A 347 94.76 11.09 4.71
C GLN A 347 96.28 10.94 4.49
N GLY A 348 96.71 10.38 3.36
CA GLY A 348 98.12 10.10 3.04
C GLY A 348 98.68 10.82 1.80
N ALA A 349 97.99 11.85 1.28
CA ALA A 349 98.44 12.68 0.16
C ALA A 349 98.53 14.15 0.55
#